data_AF-A0ABD5DFJ0-F1
#
_entry.id   AF-A0ABD5DFJ0-F1
#
_cell.length_a   1.000
_cell.length_b   1.000
_cell.length_c   1.000
_cell.angle_alpha   90.00
_cell.angle_beta   90.00
_cell.angle_gamma   90.00
#
_symmetry.space_group_name_H-M   'P 1'
#
loop_
_entity.id
_entity.type
_entity.pdbx_description
1 polymer ?
#
loop_
_entity_poly.entity_id
_entity_poly.type
_entity_poly.pdbx_seq_one_letter_code
_entity_poly.pdbx_strand_id
1 'polypeptide(L)'
;AKPGVIAVNQRAVRFVNEASSYHHFASAMQDAAENAPCFLLCDAQAMKRYGLGLARPAPVNNDALVAAGYLHKADTLAALAQQL
;
A
#
# COMPACT_ATOMS: atom_id res chain seq x y z
N ALA A 1 11.24 -7.56 -1.40
CA ALA A 1 10.51 -6.48 -0.70
C ALA A 1 10.77 -5.14 -1.37
N LYS A 2 9.79 -4.22 -1.38
CA LYS A 2 10.04 -2.82 -1.75
C LYS A 2 10.30 -2.03 -0.46
N PRO A 3 11.49 -1.44 -0.26
CA PRO A 3 11.76 -0.63 0.92
C PRO A 3 10.79 0.54 1.07
N GLY A 4 10.37 0.81 2.31
CA GLY A 4 9.45 1.92 2.62
C GLY A 4 7.98 1.65 2.30
N VAL A 5 7.59 0.41 2.03
CA VAL A 5 6.19 -0.01 1.86
C VAL A 5 5.77 -0.88 3.05
N ILE A 6 4.64 -0.53 3.66
CA ILE A 6 4.02 -1.33 4.72
C ILE A 6 2.63 -1.81 4.30
N ALA A 7 2.21 -2.94 4.85
CA ALA A 7 0.85 -3.47 4.69
C ALA A 7 0.07 -3.29 5.99
N VAL A 8 -1.11 -2.68 5.90
CA VAL A 8 -2.03 -2.54 7.02
C VAL A 8 -3.37 -3.19 6.72
N ASN A 9 -3.96 -3.79 7.74
CA ASN A 9 -5.27 -4.42 7.66
C ASN A 9 -6.39 -3.35 7.73
N GLN A 10 -7.66 -3.79 7.72
CA GLN A 10 -8.83 -2.90 7.78
C GLN A 10 -8.92 -2.08 9.09
N ARG A 11 -8.12 -2.42 10.10
CA ARG A 11 -8.02 -1.69 11.38
C ARG A 11 -6.80 -0.77 11.44
N ALA A 12 -6.13 -0.54 10.32
CA ALA A 12 -4.88 0.23 10.21
C ALA A 12 -3.72 -0.35 11.06
N VAL A 13 -3.72 -1.67 11.29
CA VAL A 13 -2.66 -2.36 12.03
C VAL A 13 -1.79 -3.17 11.07
N ARG A 14 -0.47 -3.10 11.25
CA ARG A 14 0.48 -3.96 10.53
C ARG A 14 0.33 -5.40 11.00
N PHE A 15 0.19 -6.34 10.07
CA PHE A 15 -0.07 -7.75 10.38
C PHE A 15 0.96 -8.71 9.77
N VAL A 16 1.94 -8.21 9.02
CA VAL A 16 2.89 -9.04 8.29
C VAL A 16 4.25 -8.35 8.17
N ASN A 17 5.32 -9.14 8.00
CA ASN A 17 6.60 -8.66 7.52
C ASN A 17 6.59 -8.59 5.98
N GLU A 18 6.60 -7.38 5.43
CA GLU A 18 6.48 -7.11 3.99
C GLU A 18 7.71 -7.57 3.17
N ALA A 19 8.79 -7.98 3.85
CA ALA A 19 9.96 -8.56 3.24
C ALA A 19 9.95 -10.10 3.15
N SER A 20 8.98 -10.76 3.77
CA SER A 20 8.81 -12.21 3.69
C SER A 20 8.37 -12.66 2.30
N SER A 21 8.39 -13.98 2.08
CA SER A 21 7.94 -14.57 0.82
C SER A 21 6.45 -14.29 0.58
N TYR A 22 6.04 -14.34 -0.69
CA TYR A 22 4.64 -14.19 -1.08
C TYR A 22 3.72 -15.19 -0.36
N HIS A 23 4.18 -16.42 -0.11
CA HIS A 23 3.41 -17.43 0.63
C HIS A 23 3.15 -17.01 2.08
N HIS A 24 4.15 -16.44 2.77
CA HIS A 24 3.94 -15.92 4.12
C HIS A 24 3.00 -14.71 4.13
N PHE A 25 3.09 -13.85 3.11
CA PHE A 25 2.18 -12.72 2.98
C PHE A 25 0.74 -13.17 2.78
N ALA A 26 0.51 -14.11 1.85
CA ALA A 26 -0.81 -14.66 1.57
C ALA A 26 -1.39 -15.46 2.74
N SER A 27 -0.54 -16.15 3.52
CA SER A 27 -0.95 -16.81 4.77
C SER A 27 -1.42 -15.78 5.80
N ALA A 28 -0.61 -14.74 6.05
CA ALA A 28 -0.96 -13.68 7.01
C ALA A 28 -2.26 -12.95 6.64
N MET A 29 -2.56 -12.82 5.34
CA MET A 29 -3.85 -12.28 4.87
C MET A 29 -5.04 -13.19 5.18
N GLN A 30 -4.84 -14.51 5.22
CA GLN A 30 -5.89 -15.49 5.51
C GLN A 30 -6.08 -15.75 7.00
N ASP A 31 -5.08 -15.41 7.83
CA ASP A 31 -5.09 -15.67 9.27
C ASP A 31 -6.19 -14.90 10.03
N ALA A 32 -6.67 -13.77 9.48
CA ALA A 32 -7.81 -13.02 10.04
C ALA A 32 -8.60 -12.31 8.94
N ALA A 33 -9.94 -12.30 9.06
CA ALA A 33 -10.82 -11.66 8.08
C ALA A 33 -10.51 -10.16 7.88
N GLU A 34 -10.05 -9.46 8.92
CA GLU A 34 -9.67 -8.05 8.84
C GLU A 34 -8.38 -7.80 8.03
N ASN A 35 -7.56 -8.83 7.77
CA ASN A 35 -6.32 -8.73 6.99
C ASN A 35 -6.56 -8.76 5.47
N ALA A 36 -7.80 -9.01 5.01
CA ALA A 36 -8.16 -9.04 3.60
C ALA A 36 -9.51 -8.33 3.34
N PRO A 37 -9.56 -7.28 2.50
CA PRO A 37 -8.45 -6.66 1.80
C PRO A 37 -7.49 -5.93 2.76
N CYS A 38 -6.27 -5.65 2.30
CA CYS A 38 -5.29 -4.83 3.02
C CYS A 38 -4.87 -3.64 2.17
N PHE A 39 -4.31 -2.62 2.80
CA PHE A 39 -3.76 -1.45 2.13
C PHE A 39 -2.23 -1.47 2.13
N LEU A 40 -1.62 -1.17 0.98
CA LEU A 40 -0.19 -0.92 0.89
C LEU A 40 0.06 0.59 0.99
N LEU A 41 0.84 1.00 1.99
CA LEU A 41 1.15 2.39 2.28
C LEU A 41 2.64 2.64 2.07
N CYS A 42 2.99 3.78 1.48
CA CYS A 42 4.36 4.26 1.40
C CYS A 42 4.39 5.79 1.30
N ASP A 43 5.56 6.37 1.51
CA ASP A 43 5.77 7.81 1.29
C ASP A 43 6.04 8.13 -0.19
N ALA A 44 6.12 9.42 -0.50
CA ALA A 44 6.39 9.90 -1.85
C ALA A 44 7.76 9.44 -2.40
N GLN A 45 8.76 9.22 -1.55
CA GLN A 45 10.10 8.80 -1.98
C GLN A 45 10.09 7.32 -2.40
N ALA A 46 9.50 6.46 -1.58
CA ALA A 46 9.31 5.04 -1.87
C ALA A 46 8.40 4.84 -3.08
N MET A 47 7.31 5.61 -3.19
CA MET A 47 6.44 5.60 -4.37
C MET A 47 7.22 5.96 -5.64
N LYS A 48 8.00 7.05 -5.61
CA LYS A 48 8.84 7.49 -6.74
C LYS A 48 9.87 6.44 -7.15
N ARG A 49 10.46 5.72 -6.19
CA ARG A 49 11.57 4.78 -6.44
C ARG A 49 11.10 3.37 -6.82
N TYR A 50 10.00 2.89 -6.25
CA TYR A 50 9.60 1.48 -6.36
C TYR A 50 8.17 1.26 -6.88
N GLY A 51 7.30 2.28 -6.82
CA GLY A 51 5.89 2.17 -7.20
C GLY A 51 5.06 1.22 -6.32
N LEU A 52 3.75 1.18 -6.56
CA LEU A 52 2.78 0.32 -5.87
C LEU A 52 1.81 -0.30 -6.88
N GLY A 53 1.82 -1.63 -7.02
CA GLY A 53 0.94 -2.32 -7.97
C GLY A 53 1.02 -1.77 -9.39
N LEU A 54 -0.11 -1.26 -9.92
CA LEU A 54 -0.19 -0.60 -11.23
C LEU A 54 0.51 0.75 -11.28
N ALA A 55 0.64 1.43 -10.12
CA ALA A 55 1.33 2.70 -10.04
C ALA A 55 2.83 2.49 -10.16
N ARG A 56 3.41 3.00 -11.25
CA ARG A 56 4.82 2.76 -11.61
C ARG A 56 5.73 3.80 -10.95
N PRO A 57 7.01 3.47 -10.72
CA PRO A 57 7.99 4.45 -10.24
C PRO A 57 8.19 5.58 -11.27
N ALA A 58 8.80 6.68 -10.83
CA ALA A 58 9.15 7.79 -11.71
C ALA A 58 10.00 7.33 -12.90
N PRO A 59 9.87 7.99 -14.06
CA PRO A 59 9.17 9.27 -14.28
C PRO A 59 7.69 9.13 -14.69
N VAL A 60 7.06 7.96 -14.51
CA VAL A 60 5.67 7.73 -14.93
C VAL A 60 4.70 8.65 -14.19
N ASN A 61 3.78 9.29 -14.94
CA ASN A 61 2.66 10.00 -14.35
C ASN A 61 1.55 9.01 -13.93
N ASN A 62 1.23 8.98 -12.64
CA ASN A 62 0.20 8.11 -12.06
C ASN A 62 -1.13 8.84 -11.79
N ASP A 63 -1.32 10.08 -12.25
CA ASP A 63 -2.53 10.87 -11.97
C ASP A 63 -3.82 10.20 -12.48
N ALA A 64 -3.74 9.46 -13.60
CA ALA A 64 -4.86 8.66 -14.09
C ALA A 64 -5.30 7.57 -13.09
N LEU A 65 -4.35 6.95 -12.37
CA LEU A 65 -4.66 5.97 -11.33
C LEU A 65 -5.24 6.62 -10.08
N VAL A 66 -4.84 7.87 -9.80
CA VAL A 66 -5.44 8.65 -8.72
C VAL A 66 -6.88 9.02 -9.06
N ALA A 67 -7.12 9.54 -10.27
CA ALA A 67 -8.46 9.86 -10.74
C ALA A 67 -9.38 8.63 -10.81
N ALA A 68 -8.84 7.45 -11.09
CA ALA A 68 -9.57 6.19 -11.10
C ALA A 68 -9.84 5.60 -9.70
N GLY A 69 -9.35 6.22 -8.62
CA GLY A 69 -9.49 5.67 -7.26
C GLY A 69 -8.66 4.41 -7.00
N TYR A 70 -7.69 4.09 -7.86
CA TYR A 70 -6.76 2.98 -7.63
C TYR A 70 -5.62 3.37 -6.69
N LEU A 71 -5.13 4.60 -6.81
CA LEU A 71 -4.06 5.15 -5.99
C LEU A 71 -4.57 6.34 -5.19
N HIS A 72 -4.60 6.21 -3.87
CA HIS A 72 -4.95 7.33 -2.99
C HIS A 72 -3.66 8.09 -2.60
N LYS A 73 -3.72 9.42 -2.60
CA LYS A 73 -2.63 10.29 -2.16
C LYS A 73 -3.18 11.49 -1.38
N ALA A 74 -2.48 11.86 -0.32
CA ALA A 74 -2.76 13.06 0.46
C ALA A 74 -1.48 13.59 1.12
N ASP A 75 -1.49 14.86 1.53
CA ASP A 75 -0.34 15.50 2.16
C ASP A 75 -0.12 15.06 3.61
N THR A 76 -1.14 14.45 4.24
CA THR A 76 -1.07 13.93 5.61
C THR A 76 -1.70 12.55 5.71
N LEU A 77 -1.23 11.74 6.67
CA LEU A 77 -1.82 10.43 6.97
C LEU A 77 -3.29 10.55 7.39
N ALA A 78 -3.66 11.61 8.13
CA ALA A 78 -5.04 11.83 8.55
C ALA A 78 -5.97 12.11 7.36
N ALA A 79 -5.51 12.91 6.39
CA ALA A 79 -6.25 13.17 5.16
C ALA A 79 -6.35 11.91 4.30
N LEU A 80 -5.28 11.11 4.22
CA LEU A 80 -5.30 9.83 3.51
C LEU A 80 -6.32 8.87 4.13
N ALA A 81 -6.38 8.79 5.47
CA ALA A 81 -7.34 7.95 6.18
C ALA A 81 -8.81 8.37 5.97
N GLN A 82 -9.08 9.65 5.70
CA GLN A 82 -10.43 10.13 5.39
C GLN A 82 -10.88 9.78 3.95
N GLN A 83 -9.96 9.35 3.09
CA GLN A 83 -10.24 8.98 1.69
C GLN A 83 -10.45 7.48 1.48
N LEU A 84 -10.19 6.65 2.50
CA LEU A 84 -10.27 5.19 2.48
C LEU A 84 -11.52 4.73 3.25
#